data_AF-A0A401PU73-F1
#
_entry.id   AF-A0A401PU73-F1
#
_cell.length_a   1.000
_cell.length_b   1.000
_cell.length_c   1.000
_cell.angle_alpha   90.00
_cell.angle_beta   90.00
_cell.angle_gamma   90.00
#
_symmetry.space_group_name_H-M   'P 1'
#
loop_
_entity.id
_entity.type
_entity.pdbx_description
1 polymer ?
#
loop_
_entity_poly.entity_id
_entity_poly.type
_entity_poly.pdbx_seq_one_letter_code
_entity_poly.pdbx_strand_id
1 'polypeptide(L)'
;MLCCGSWLEEDVGLSEEEKIQRYSVLSELYDLIGFHRKATFFKRVAAMQCVTPSIADPGWRACYKLLLETLPGCSLSLDPQDFSKGAHKGWPAVQMRLLHELVYASRRMGNPALAVRHLSFLLQTMLDFLSDQEKKEVSQSLENYTTKCPGTMEIIALPDGVKLPPVPLTKLPIVRSVMLLSLPPNLRPLKIKNTLSQSMSSKSPFIYSPIIAHNRGEERSKKIDFQWVQGDVCEVQLMVYNPMPFELRVENM
;
A
#
# COMPACT_ATOMS: atom_id res chain seq x y z
N MET A 1 -7.24 -29.58 3.04
CA MET A 1 -7.73 -28.95 4.29
C MET A 1 -8.40 -29.99 5.21
N LEU A 2 -7.90 -31.24 5.27
CA LEU A 2 -8.60 -32.36 5.92
C LEU A 2 -7.81 -33.07 7.05
N CYS A 3 -6.62 -32.58 7.44
CA CYS A 3 -5.83 -33.21 8.51
C CYS A 3 -5.80 -32.40 9.82
N CYS A 4 -6.72 -31.45 10.02
CA CYS A 4 -6.75 -30.62 11.23
C CYS A 4 -7.72 -31.14 12.31
N GLY A 5 -8.64 -32.03 11.95
CA GLY A 5 -9.67 -32.53 12.88
C GLY A 5 -9.12 -33.43 13.99
N SER A 6 -8.10 -34.25 13.69
CA SER A 6 -7.57 -35.25 14.63
C SER A 6 -6.65 -34.68 15.72
N TRP A 7 -6.14 -33.45 15.58
CA TRP A 7 -5.32 -32.82 16.64
C TRP A 7 -6.15 -32.10 17.70
N LEU A 8 -7.40 -31.72 17.37
CA LEU A 8 -8.31 -31.06 18.31
C LEU A 8 -8.93 -32.04 19.32
N GLU A 9 -8.94 -33.34 19.01
CA GLU A 9 -9.47 -34.39 19.91
C GLU A 9 -8.53 -34.72 21.07
N GLU A 10 -7.24 -34.34 21.00
CA GLU A 10 -6.26 -34.52 22.09
C GLU A 10 -6.23 -33.37 23.12
N ASP A 11 -7.02 -32.30 22.93
CA ASP A 11 -7.05 -31.13 23.83
C ASP A 11 -8.07 -31.27 24.98
N VAL A 12 -8.65 -32.46 25.17
CA VAL A 12 -9.61 -32.76 26.23
C VAL A 12 -8.91 -32.77 27.59
N GLY A 13 -9.05 -31.67 28.34
CA GLY A 13 -8.58 -31.54 29.73
C GLY A 13 -7.51 -30.48 29.98
N LEU A 14 -6.99 -29.84 28.94
CA LEU A 14 -6.02 -28.73 29.07
C LEU A 14 -6.72 -27.39 29.35
N SER A 15 -6.08 -26.54 30.17
CA SER A 15 -6.49 -25.15 30.31
C SER A 15 -6.29 -24.37 29.01
N GLU A 16 -7.00 -23.26 28.83
CA GLU A 16 -6.85 -22.42 27.64
C GLU A 16 -5.43 -21.84 27.53
N GLU A 17 -4.80 -21.49 28.65
CA GLU A 17 -3.41 -21.02 28.70
C GLU A 17 -2.44 -22.11 28.21
N GLU A 18 -2.66 -23.36 28.61
CA GLU A 18 -1.83 -24.50 28.20
C GLU A 18 -1.98 -24.77 26.70
N LYS A 19 -3.20 -24.63 26.16
CA LYS A 19 -3.44 -24.72 24.71
C LYS A 19 -2.69 -23.62 23.95
N ILE A 20 -2.78 -22.36 24.41
CA ILE A 20 -2.05 -21.24 23.80
C ILE A 20 -0.54 -21.51 23.81
N GLN A 21 0.01 -21.97 24.94
CA GLN A 21 1.43 -22.32 25.05
C GLN A 21 1.81 -23.47 24.13
N ARG A 22 1.02 -24.56 24.09
CA ARG A 22 1.25 -25.72 23.21
C ARG A 22 1.33 -25.31 21.74
N TYR A 23 0.37 -24.49 21.27
CA TYR A 23 0.37 -24.02 19.89
C TYR A 23 1.51 -23.04 19.59
N SER A 24 1.91 -22.22 20.57
CA SER A 24 3.05 -21.30 20.44
C SER A 24 4.37 -22.06 20.32
N VAL A 25 4.62 -23.04 21.19
CA VAL A 25 5.81 -23.91 21.13
C VAL A 25 5.84 -24.69 19.82
N LEU A 26 4.70 -25.24 19.39
CA LEU A 26 4.61 -25.96 18.13
C LEU A 26 4.93 -25.06 16.93
N SER A 27 4.48 -23.80 16.97
CA SER A 27 4.83 -22.79 15.96
C SER A 27 6.34 -22.56 15.89
N GLU A 28 6.99 -22.31 17.03
CA GLU A 28 8.42 -22.07 17.13
C GLU A 28 9.23 -23.28 16.63
N LEU A 29 8.84 -24.50 17.01
CA LEU A 29 9.47 -25.73 16.54
C LEU A 29 9.38 -25.85 15.01
N TYR A 30 8.21 -25.62 14.42
CA TYR A 30 8.06 -25.65 12.97
C TYR A 30 8.88 -24.55 12.28
N ASP A 31 9.03 -23.40 12.91
CA ASP A 31 9.81 -22.28 12.36
C ASP A 31 11.30 -22.62 12.35
N LEU A 32 11.82 -23.19 13.45
CA LEU A 32 13.21 -23.65 13.57
C LEU A 32 13.55 -24.77 12.57
N ILE A 33 12.60 -25.64 12.25
CA ILE A 33 12.76 -26.69 11.24
C ILE A 33 12.72 -26.11 9.81
N GLY A 34 12.23 -24.88 9.62
CA GLY A 34 12.08 -24.23 8.31
C GLY A 34 10.71 -24.42 7.66
N PHE A 35 9.72 -24.98 8.36
CA PHE A 35 8.34 -25.12 7.89
C PHE A 35 7.49 -23.87 8.23
N HIS A 36 7.89 -22.71 7.68
CA HIS A 36 7.28 -21.42 8.02
C HIS A 36 5.76 -21.37 7.86
N ARG A 37 5.18 -21.97 6.81
CA ARG A 37 3.70 -21.99 6.64
C ARG A 37 2.98 -22.73 7.76
N LYS A 38 3.55 -23.83 8.25
CA LYS A 38 3.00 -24.58 9.40
C LYS A 38 3.20 -23.79 10.68
N ALA A 39 4.37 -23.19 10.86
CA ALA A 39 4.64 -22.30 11.99
C ALA A 39 3.61 -21.18 12.08
N THR A 40 3.35 -20.48 10.96
CA THR A 40 2.35 -19.42 10.85
C THR A 40 0.94 -19.91 11.16
N PHE A 41 0.58 -21.10 10.67
CA PHE A 41 -0.71 -21.71 10.96
C PHE A 41 -0.90 -21.89 12.48
N PHE A 42 0.05 -22.53 13.15
CA PHE A 42 -0.04 -22.77 14.60
C PHE A 42 0.04 -21.49 15.42
N LYS A 43 0.84 -20.50 15.01
CA LYS A 43 0.86 -19.17 15.66
C LYS A 43 -0.48 -18.46 15.55
N ARG A 44 -1.13 -18.52 14.38
CA ARG A 44 -2.47 -17.98 14.20
C ARG A 44 -3.50 -18.75 15.05
N VAL A 45 -3.39 -20.07 15.17
CA VAL A 45 -4.25 -20.84 16.08
C VAL A 45 -4.05 -20.40 17.53
N ALA A 46 -2.81 -20.26 18.00
CA ALA A 46 -2.51 -19.73 19.32
C ALA A 46 -3.14 -18.33 19.54
N ALA A 47 -3.04 -17.45 18.54
CA ALA A 47 -3.67 -16.13 18.57
C ALA A 47 -5.19 -16.20 18.75
N MET A 48 -5.86 -17.10 18.04
CA MET A 48 -7.31 -17.27 18.14
C MET A 48 -7.71 -17.88 19.49
N GLN A 49 -6.88 -18.74 20.08
CA GLN A 49 -7.13 -19.30 21.41
C GLN A 49 -7.12 -18.24 22.51
N CYS A 50 -6.36 -17.14 22.36
CA CYS A 50 -6.39 -16.02 23.30
C CYS A 50 -7.78 -15.35 23.44
N VAL A 51 -8.70 -15.61 22.51
CA VAL A 51 -10.00 -14.94 22.41
C VAL A 51 -11.16 -15.95 22.30
N THR A 52 -10.93 -17.19 22.71
CA THR A 52 -11.97 -18.23 22.76
C THR A 52 -13.09 -17.80 23.72
N PRO A 53 -14.38 -18.04 23.37
CA PRO A 53 -15.52 -17.64 24.21
C PRO A 53 -15.53 -18.21 25.63
N SER A 54 -14.74 -19.25 25.91
CA SER A 54 -14.58 -19.85 27.24
C SER A 54 -13.79 -18.96 28.22
N ILE A 55 -13.01 -18.00 27.71
CA ILE A 55 -12.18 -17.11 28.52
C ILE A 55 -13.02 -15.90 28.95
N ALA A 56 -13.10 -15.65 30.26
CA ALA A 56 -13.89 -14.54 30.82
C ALA A 56 -13.36 -13.15 30.41
N ASP A 57 -12.03 -12.99 30.30
CA ASP A 57 -11.37 -11.77 29.82
C ASP A 57 -10.48 -12.06 28.60
N PRO A 58 -11.01 -11.91 27.37
CA PRO A 58 -10.26 -12.23 26.16
C PRO A 58 -9.02 -11.37 25.95
N GLY A 59 -7.87 -12.01 25.72
CA GLY A 59 -6.58 -11.39 25.51
C GLY A 59 -6.40 -10.77 24.11
N TRP A 60 -7.24 -9.81 23.72
CA TRP A 60 -7.22 -9.21 22.36
C TRP A 60 -5.87 -8.59 21.98
N ARG A 61 -5.13 -8.03 22.95
CA ARG A 61 -3.78 -7.49 22.71
C ARG A 61 -2.79 -8.60 22.32
N ALA A 62 -2.81 -9.72 23.04
CA ALA A 62 -1.97 -10.87 22.74
C ALA A 62 -2.37 -11.52 21.41
N CYS A 63 -3.67 -11.68 21.17
CA CYS A 63 -4.21 -12.14 19.88
C CYS A 63 -3.68 -11.29 18.72
N TYR A 64 -3.87 -9.97 18.79
CA TYR A 64 -3.43 -9.05 17.75
C TYR A 64 -1.92 -9.11 17.51
N LYS A 65 -1.11 -9.19 18.59
CA LYS A 65 0.34 -9.33 18.48
C LYS A 65 0.74 -10.60 17.74
N LEU A 66 0.20 -11.74 18.16
CA LEU A 66 0.49 -13.03 17.52
C LEU A 66 0.03 -13.04 16.05
N LEU A 67 -1.09 -12.40 15.71
CA LEU A 67 -1.52 -12.22 14.33
C LEU A 67 -0.53 -11.38 13.51
N LEU A 68 0.04 -10.30 14.05
CA LEU A 68 1.07 -9.53 13.35
C LEU A 68 2.31 -10.37 13.04
N GLU A 69 2.74 -11.21 13.98
CA GLU A 69 3.87 -12.13 13.78
C GLU A 69 3.62 -13.19 12.70
N THR A 70 2.36 -13.44 12.33
CA THR A 70 2.01 -14.39 11.26
C THR A 70 2.15 -13.80 9.85
N LEU A 71 2.23 -12.48 9.71
CA LEU A 71 2.26 -11.79 8.41
C LEU A 71 3.39 -12.29 7.48
N PRO A 72 4.67 -12.38 7.92
CA PRO A 72 5.76 -12.78 7.03
C PRO A 72 5.58 -14.18 6.45
N GLY A 73 5.10 -15.13 7.26
CA GLY A 73 4.87 -16.51 6.79
C GLY A 73 3.63 -16.67 5.91
N CYS A 74 2.73 -15.69 5.90
CA CYS A 74 1.68 -15.52 4.89
C CYS A 74 2.16 -14.76 3.65
N SER A 75 3.45 -14.39 3.56
CA SER A 75 4.01 -13.53 2.50
C SER A 75 3.38 -12.14 2.45
N LEU A 76 2.99 -11.60 3.61
CA LEU A 76 2.59 -10.20 3.79
C LEU A 76 3.70 -9.44 4.51
N SER A 77 3.99 -8.24 4.04
CA SER A 77 4.90 -7.30 4.69
C SER A 77 4.16 -5.98 4.87
N LEU A 78 4.31 -5.40 6.06
CA LEU A 78 3.79 -4.06 6.34
C LEU A 78 4.76 -2.98 5.86
N ASP A 79 5.98 -3.32 5.42
CA ASP A 79 6.94 -2.35 4.90
C ASP A 79 6.43 -1.71 3.59
N PRO A 80 6.38 -0.36 3.49
CA PRO A 80 5.95 0.33 2.27
C PRO A 80 6.82 0.00 1.05
N GLN A 81 8.07 -0.42 1.24
CA GLN A 81 8.94 -0.83 0.13
C GLN A 81 8.53 -2.18 -0.47
N ASP A 82 7.91 -3.03 0.35
CA ASP A 82 7.40 -4.34 -0.04
C ASP A 82 5.94 -4.29 -0.51
N PHE A 83 5.27 -3.12 -0.40
CA PHE A 83 3.96 -2.92 -1.00
C PHE A 83 4.06 -3.21 -2.49
N SER A 84 3.46 -4.33 -2.90
CA SER A 84 3.70 -5.03 -4.16
C SER A 84 4.05 -4.12 -5.34
N LYS A 85 5.34 -4.06 -5.71
CA LYS A 85 5.81 -3.48 -6.99
C LYS A 85 5.85 -4.54 -8.11
N GLY A 86 4.93 -5.51 -8.11
CA GLY A 86 4.97 -6.64 -9.05
C GLY A 86 3.88 -7.68 -8.82
N ALA A 87 4.09 -8.89 -9.32
CA ALA A 87 3.15 -10.00 -9.18
C ALA A 87 2.91 -10.37 -7.71
N HIS A 88 1.63 -10.56 -7.35
CA HIS A 88 1.21 -10.92 -6.01
C HIS A 88 1.87 -12.21 -5.52
N LYS A 89 2.31 -12.24 -4.25
CA LYS A 89 2.93 -13.41 -3.60
C LYS A 89 2.03 -13.93 -2.48
N GLY A 90 1.97 -15.25 -2.33
CA GLY A 90 1.19 -15.90 -1.28
C GLY A 90 -0.23 -16.27 -1.72
N TRP A 91 -1.07 -16.65 -0.75
CA TRP A 91 -2.43 -17.13 -0.98
C TRP A 91 -3.45 -16.04 -0.63
N PRO A 92 -4.11 -15.41 -1.62
CA PRO A 92 -4.98 -14.26 -1.38
C PRO A 92 -6.07 -14.52 -0.33
N ALA A 93 -6.74 -15.68 -0.41
CA ALA A 93 -7.79 -16.04 0.54
C ALA A 93 -7.31 -16.09 2.00
N VAL A 94 -6.09 -16.59 2.24
CA VAL A 94 -5.50 -16.66 3.59
C VAL A 94 -5.10 -15.27 4.08
N GLN A 95 -4.51 -14.47 3.19
CA GLN A 95 -4.07 -13.11 3.49
C GLN A 95 -5.25 -12.18 3.80
N MET A 96 -6.31 -12.20 2.98
CA MET A 96 -7.54 -11.44 3.22
C MET A 96 -8.15 -11.82 4.57
N ARG A 97 -8.23 -13.12 4.87
CA ARG A 97 -8.74 -13.60 6.17
C ARG A 97 -7.92 -13.07 7.35
N LEU A 98 -6.59 -13.16 7.27
CA LEU A 98 -5.70 -12.67 8.32
C LEU A 98 -5.83 -11.15 8.52
N LEU A 99 -5.94 -10.39 7.43
CA LEU A 99 -6.16 -8.94 7.48
C LEU A 99 -7.51 -8.58 8.11
N HIS A 100 -8.58 -9.30 7.76
CA HIS A 100 -9.88 -9.13 8.43
C HIS A 100 -9.82 -9.47 9.93
N GLU A 101 -9.05 -10.48 10.32
CA GLU A 101 -8.82 -10.83 11.73
C GLU A 101 -8.05 -9.73 12.48
N LEU A 102 -7.04 -9.11 11.86
CA LEU A 102 -6.36 -7.93 12.42
C LEU A 102 -7.29 -6.72 12.56
N VAL A 103 -8.15 -6.47 11.56
CA VAL A 103 -9.19 -5.44 11.63
C VAL A 103 -10.16 -5.75 12.77
N TYR A 104 -10.56 -7.00 12.94
CA TYR A 104 -11.47 -7.40 14.02
C TYR A 104 -10.82 -7.25 15.40
N ALA A 105 -9.59 -7.76 15.58
CA ALA A 105 -8.87 -7.67 16.84
C ALA A 105 -8.59 -6.22 17.25
N SER A 106 -8.20 -5.35 16.30
CA SER A 106 -8.00 -3.92 16.57
C SER A 106 -9.26 -3.21 17.05
N ARG A 107 -10.43 -3.56 16.50
CA ARG A 107 -11.74 -3.05 16.97
C ARG A 107 -12.01 -3.50 18.41
N ARG A 108 -11.76 -4.78 18.72
CA ARG A 108 -11.98 -5.33 20.07
C ARG A 108 -11.03 -4.75 21.11
N MET A 109 -9.83 -4.32 20.69
CA MET A 109 -8.90 -3.56 21.53
C MET A 109 -9.32 -2.10 21.75
N GLY A 110 -10.39 -1.62 21.11
CA GLY A 110 -10.84 -0.23 21.21
C GLY A 110 -9.93 0.78 20.51
N ASN A 111 -9.10 0.34 19.56
CA ASN A 111 -8.20 1.22 18.81
C ASN A 111 -8.64 1.34 17.33
N PRO A 112 -9.51 2.32 17.00
CA PRO A 112 -10.02 2.48 15.64
C PRO A 112 -8.94 2.90 14.64
N ALA A 113 -7.85 3.56 15.07
CA ALA A 113 -6.76 3.96 14.18
C ALA A 113 -6.06 2.74 13.57
N LEU A 114 -5.90 1.66 14.36
CA LEU A 114 -5.39 0.38 13.85
C LEU A 114 -6.34 -0.26 12.84
N ALA A 115 -7.65 -0.22 13.10
CA ALA A 115 -8.65 -0.76 12.18
C ALA A 115 -8.64 -0.02 10.84
N VAL A 116 -8.56 1.33 10.86
CA VAL A 116 -8.38 2.16 9.66
C VAL A 116 -7.11 1.75 8.92
N ARG A 117 -5.98 1.62 9.63
CA ARG A 117 -4.69 1.25 9.03
C ARG A 117 -4.74 -0.10 8.31
N HIS A 118 -5.34 -1.12 8.93
CA HIS A 118 -5.45 -2.46 8.34
C HIS A 118 -6.47 -2.54 7.21
N LEU A 119 -7.58 -1.79 7.29
CA LEU A 119 -8.54 -1.69 6.19
C LEU A 119 -7.92 -0.99 4.97
N SER A 120 -7.20 0.11 5.18
CA SER A 120 -6.44 0.78 4.12
C SER A 120 -5.40 -0.16 3.52
N PHE A 121 -4.67 -0.93 4.36
CA PHE A 121 -3.70 -1.92 3.89
C PHE A 121 -4.37 -3.00 3.04
N LEU A 122 -5.50 -3.55 3.48
CA LEU A 122 -6.27 -4.56 2.75
C LEU A 122 -6.72 -4.03 1.38
N LEU A 123 -7.24 -2.80 1.30
CA LEU A 123 -7.59 -2.18 0.02
C LEU A 123 -6.36 -2.00 -0.87
N GLN A 124 -5.24 -1.54 -0.32
CA GLN A 124 -4.02 -1.29 -1.09
C GLN A 124 -3.39 -2.58 -1.64
N THR A 125 -3.37 -3.67 -0.87
CA THR A 125 -2.69 -4.91 -1.27
C THR A 125 -3.60 -5.90 -1.96
N MET A 126 -4.87 -6.00 -1.56
CA MET A 126 -5.79 -7.05 -2.01
C MET A 126 -6.85 -6.59 -3.02
N LEU A 127 -6.78 -5.34 -3.50
CA LEU A 127 -7.82 -4.74 -4.39
C LEU A 127 -8.25 -5.65 -5.55
N ASP A 128 -7.28 -6.33 -6.18
CA ASP A 128 -7.49 -7.17 -7.37
C ASP A 128 -8.14 -8.53 -7.05
N PHE A 129 -8.16 -8.92 -5.77
CA PHE A 129 -8.72 -10.18 -5.28
C PHE A 129 -10.08 -10.02 -4.61
N LEU A 130 -10.48 -8.79 -4.28
CA LEU A 130 -11.77 -8.49 -3.69
C LEU A 130 -12.87 -8.47 -4.76
N SER A 131 -13.97 -9.14 -4.47
CA SER A 131 -15.22 -8.98 -5.23
C SER A 131 -15.77 -7.56 -5.09
N ASP A 132 -16.65 -7.16 -6.00
CA ASP A 132 -17.30 -5.85 -5.92
C ASP A 132 -18.11 -5.66 -4.63
N GLN A 133 -18.68 -6.74 -4.10
CA GLN A 133 -19.37 -6.69 -2.81
C GLN A 133 -18.40 -6.46 -1.66
N GLU A 134 -17.28 -7.19 -1.60
CA GLU A 134 -16.26 -7.01 -0.57
C GLU A 134 -15.61 -5.62 -0.65
N LYS A 135 -15.36 -5.10 -1.86
CA LYS A 135 -14.88 -3.73 -2.06
C LYS A 135 -15.83 -2.69 -1.43
N LYS A 136 -17.15 -2.86 -1.60
CA LYS A 136 -18.15 -2.00 -0.96
C LYS A 136 -18.11 -2.13 0.55
N GLU A 137 -18.12 -3.34 1.09
CA GLU A 137 -18.13 -3.58 2.54
C GLU A 137 -16.89 -3.06 3.26
N VAL A 138 -15.71 -3.29 2.67
CA VAL A 138 -14.44 -2.79 3.19
C VAL A 138 -14.41 -1.27 3.14
N SER A 139 -14.84 -0.65 2.05
CA SER A 139 -14.85 0.80 1.90
C SER A 139 -15.85 1.47 2.83
N GLN A 140 -17.06 0.91 2.97
CA GLN A 140 -18.06 1.40 3.92
C GLN A 140 -17.57 1.26 5.36
N SER A 141 -16.91 0.14 5.68
CA SER A 141 -16.27 -0.03 6.99
C SER A 141 -15.21 1.05 7.22
N LEU A 142 -14.35 1.30 6.23
CA LEU A 142 -13.30 2.31 6.33
C LEU A 142 -13.90 3.70 6.55
N GLU A 143 -14.91 4.10 5.76
CA GLU A 143 -15.66 5.35 5.92
C GLU A 143 -16.26 5.46 7.33
N ASN A 144 -16.90 4.41 7.82
CA ASN A 144 -17.49 4.39 9.15
C ASN A 144 -16.45 4.60 10.26
N TYR A 145 -15.22 4.10 10.10
CA TYR A 145 -14.15 4.35 11.08
C TYR A 145 -13.52 5.72 10.92
N THR A 146 -13.36 6.22 9.69
CA THR A 146 -12.73 7.53 9.44
C THR A 146 -13.59 8.69 9.92
N THR A 147 -14.92 8.52 10.02
CA THR A 147 -15.79 9.51 10.69
C THR A 147 -15.44 9.72 12.17
N LYS A 148 -14.94 8.68 12.86
CA LYS A 148 -14.59 8.72 14.29
C LYS A 148 -13.11 9.04 14.52
N CYS A 149 -12.26 8.56 13.64
CA CYS A 149 -10.81 8.72 13.73
C CYS A 149 -10.26 8.96 12.31
N PRO A 150 -9.87 10.20 11.95
CA PRO A 150 -9.36 10.46 10.62
C PRO A 150 -8.15 9.58 10.32
N GLY A 151 -8.00 9.20 9.05
CA GLY A 151 -6.80 8.49 8.60
C GLY A 151 -5.58 9.38 8.80
N THR A 152 -4.55 8.85 9.46
CA THR A 152 -3.26 9.55 9.63
C THR A 152 -2.20 8.98 8.70
N MET A 153 -1.34 9.87 8.19
CA MET A 153 -0.13 9.51 7.44
C MET A 153 1.09 9.31 8.35
N GLU A 154 0.90 9.39 9.67
CA GLU A 154 1.96 9.14 10.65
C GLU A 154 2.14 7.64 10.90
N ILE A 155 3.33 7.30 11.40
CA ILE A 155 3.64 5.94 11.86
C ILE A 155 2.92 5.70 13.18
N ILE A 156 2.15 4.61 13.27
CA ILE A 156 1.53 4.21 14.53
C ILE A 156 2.52 3.31 15.28
N ALA A 157 3.06 3.81 16.39
CA ALA A 157 3.92 3.02 17.27
C ALA A 157 3.05 2.25 18.28
N LEU A 158 3.25 0.93 18.34
CA LEU A 158 2.64 0.08 19.37
C LEU A 158 3.54 0.01 20.61
N PRO A 159 2.97 -0.28 21.80
CA PRO A 159 3.73 -0.42 23.05
C PRO A 159 4.89 -1.43 22.96
N ASP A 160 4.73 -2.46 22.14
CA ASP A 160 5.70 -3.54 21.95
C ASP A 160 6.83 -3.18 20.97
N GLY A 161 6.94 -1.91 20.57
CA GLY A 161 7.97 -1.40 19.65
C GLY A 161 7.68 -1.63 18.17
N VAL A 162 6.62 -2.38 17.83
CA VAL A 162 6.16 -2.56 16.45
C VAL A 162 5.67 -1.23 15.89
N LYS A 163 6.16 -0.85 14.72
CA LYS A 163 5.77 0.37 14.01
C LYS A 163 4.93 0.02 12.80
N LEU A 164 3.72 0.57 12.72
CA LEU A 164 2.86 0.43 11.53
C LEU A 164 3.05 1.65 10.64
N PRO A 165 3.59 1.48 9.44
CA PRO A 165 3.82 2.58 8.51
C PRO A 165 2.51 3.04 7.86
N PRO A 166 2.46 4.25 7.31
CA PRO A 166 1.29 4.74 6.60
C PRO A 166 1.01 3.94 5.33
N VAL A 167 -0.26 3.87 4.96
CA VAL A 167 -0.70 3.19 3.74
C VAL A 167 -1.25 4.25 2.77
N PRO A 168 -0.40 4.78 1.87
CA PRO A 168 -0.90 5.60 0.79
C PRO A 168 -1.71 4.70 -0.15
N LEU A 169 -2.99 5.02 -0.38
CA LEU A 169 -3.89 4.27 -1.28
C LEU A 169 -3.53 4.51 -2.76
N THR A 170 -2.28 4.25 -3.15
CA THR A 170 -1.74 4.59 -4.48
C THR A 170 -2.36 3.80 -5.63
N LYS A 171 -3.16 2.76 -5.34
CA LYS A 171 -3.94 2.04 -6.35
C LYS A 171 -5.30 2.71 -6.66
N LEU A 172 -5.64 3.80 -5.98
CA LEU A 172 -6.94 4.48 -6.09
C LEU A 172 -6.77 6.01 -6.27
N PRO A 173 -7.28 6.61 -7.36
CA PRO A 173 -7.69 5.97 -8.61
C PRO A 173 -6.48 5.51 -9.45
N ILE A 174 -6.71 4.63 -10.42
CA ILE A 174 -5.63 4.13 -11.31
C ILE A 174 -5.37 5.16 -12.41
N VAL A 175 -4.15 5.69 -12.48
CA VAL A 175 -3.73 6.56 -13.58
C VAL A 175 -3.52 5.74 -14.85
N ARG A 176 -4.27 6.04 -15.90
CA ARG A 176 -4.20 5.39 -17.22
C ARG A 176 -3.22 6.09 -18.16
N SER A 177 -3.23 7.42 -18.18
CA SER A 177 -2.28 8.21 -18.93
C SER A 177 -2.04 9.57 -18.30
N VAL A 178 -0.83 10.06 -18.48
CA VAL A 178 -0.43 11.43 -18.17
C VAL A 178 0.04 12.03 -19.48
N MET A 179 -0.60 13.11 -19.93
CA MET A 179 -0.24 13.80 -21.16
C MET A 179 0.06 15.25 -20.84
N LEU A 180 1.23 15.70 -21.25
CA LEU A 180 1.57 17.11 -21.21
C LEU A 180 0.85 17.81 -22.36
N LEU A 181 0.12 18.87 -22.05
CA LEU A 181 -0.57 19.66 -23.05
C LEU A 181 0.32 20.83 -23.51
N SER A 182 0.34 21.04 -24.83
CA SER A 182 1.05 22.18 -25.40
C SER A 182 0.32 23.45 -25.03
N LEU A 183 1.05 24.51 -24.67
CA LEU A 183 0.45 25.82 -24.49
C LEU A 183 -0.29 26.27 -25.77
N PRO A 184 -1.35 27.09 -25.64
CA PRO A 184 -2.01 27.74 -26.76
C PRO A 184 -1.00 28.44 -27.69
N PRO A 185 -1.22 28.49 -29.02
CA PRO A 185 -0.21 28.98 -29.98
C PRO A 185 0.37 30.37 -29.67
N ASN A 186 -0.42 31.24 -29.06
CA ASN A 186 -0.04 32.59 -28.63
C ASN A 186 0.85 32.64 -27.38
N LEU A 187 0.88 31.55 -26.59
CA LEU A 187 1.73 31.40 -25.40
C LEU A 187 2.86 30.38 -25.63
N ARG A 188 2.96 29.81 -26.83
CA ARG A 188 4.02 28.84 -27.14
C ARG A 188 5.37 29.55 -27.12
N PRO A 189 6.38 28.95 -26.49
CA PRO A 189 7.73 29.49 -26.54
C PRO A 189 8.21 29.50 -27.99
N LEU A 190 8.41 30.70 -28.53
CA LEU A 190 9.02 30.87 -29.83
C LEU A 190 10.51 31.02 -29.60
N LYS A 191 11.29 30.06 -30.10
CA LYS A 191 12.73 30.27 -30.24
C LYS A 191 12.91 31.46 -31.17
N ILE A 192 13.35 32.59 -30.61
CA ILE A 192 13.72 33.77 -31.39
C ILE A 192 14.88 33.34 -32.29
N LYS A 193 14.56 33.06 -33.56
CA LYS A 193 15.59 32.92 -34.59
C LYS A 193 16.20 34.32 -34.68
N ASN A 194 17.50 34.44 -34.39
CA ASN A 194 18.23 35.68 -34.69
C ASN A 194 18.03 35.99 -36.19
N THR A 195 17.10 36.88 -36.50
CA THR A 195 16.92 37.53 -37.81
C THR A 195 18.03 38.55 -38.09
N LEU A 196 19.16 38.47 -37.37
CA LEU A 196 20.42 39.14 -37.69
C LEU A 196 21.29 38.29 -38.64
N SER A 197 20.67 37.58 -39.59
CA SER A 197 21.38 36.80 -40.63
C SER A 197 21.03 37.22 -42.05
N GLN A 198 20.44 38.40 -42.27
CA GLN A 198 20.45 39.04 -43.60
C GLN A 198 21.39 40.23 -43.73
N SER A 199 22.07 40.63 -42.67
CA SER A 199 23.19 41.57 -42.74
C SER A 199 23.71 41.69 -41.33
N MET A 200 24.89 41.15 -41.05
CA MET A 200 25.83 41.60 -40.02
C MET A 200 26.96 40.58 -39.97
N SER A 201 28.03 40.95 -40.67
CA SER A 201 29.36 40.51 -40.33
C SER A 201 29.55 40.52 -38.81
N SER A 202 29.71 39.33 -38.23
CA SER A 202 30.67 38.96 -37.17
C SER A 202 31.07 39.98 -36.09
N LYS A 203 30.20 40.90 -35.64
CA LYS A 203 30.53 41.78 -34.51
C LYS A 203 29.65 41.49 -33.31
N SER A 204 30.10 40.50 -32.54
CA SER A 204 29.80 40.41 -31.11
C SER A 204 30.30 41.70 -30.42
N PRO A 205 29.48 42.39 -29.61
CA PRO A 205 29.95 43.52 -28.80
C PRO A 205 30.80 43.06 -27.60
N PHE A 206 30.92 41.75 -27.37
CA PHE A 206 31.77 41.16 -26.35
C PHE A 206 32.97 40.46 -26.99
N ILE A 207 34.17 40.81 -26.50
CA ILE A 207 35.47 40.32 -26.99
C ILE A 207 35.65 38.80 -26.73
N TYR A 208 34.90 38.23 -25.78
CA TYR A 208 34.83 36.79 -25.54
C TYR A 208 33.38 36.35 -25.49
N SER A 209 32.95 35.57 -26.49
CA SER A 209 31.67 34.87 -26.48
C SER A 209 31.95 33.37 -26.61
N PRO A 210 31.98 32.59 -25.51
CA PRO A 210 32.42 31.20 -25.54
C PRO A 210 31.37 30.23 -26.08
N ILE A 211 30.25 30.72 -26.61
CA ILE A 211 29.17 29.88 -27.12
C ILE A 211 29.28 29.80 -28.64
N ILE A 212 30.28 29.07 -29.12
CA ILE A 212 30.21 28.49 -30.46
C ILE A 212 29.14 27.39 -30.37
N ALA A 213 27.94 27.72 -30.84
CA ALA A 213 26.84 26.78 -30.94
C ALA A 213 27.23 25.68 -31.94
N HIS A 214 27.88 24.62 -31.45
CA HIS A 214 27.94 23.37 -32.16
C HIS A 214 26.50 22.86 -32.32
N ASN A 215 26.01 22.89 -33.56
CA ASN A 215 24.83 22.15 -33.99
C ASN A 215 25.11 20.65 -33.79
N ARG A 216 24.93 20.17 -32.55
CA ARG A 216 24.80 18.73 -32.30
C ARG A 216 23.51 18.31 -32.98
N GLY A 217 23.65 17.40 -33.94
CA GLY A 217 22.57 16.87 -34.74
C GLY A 217 21.38 16.46 -33.88
N GLU A 218 20.18 16.69 -34.41
CA GLU A 218 18.92 16.26 -33.82
C GLU A 218 18.92 14.74 -33.68
N GLU A 219 19.41 14.24 -32.54
CA GLU A 219 19.01 12.94 -32.06
C GLU A 219 17.50 12.99 -31.84
N ARG A 220 16.77 12.24 -32.67
CA ARG A 220 15.36 11.89 -32.50
C ARG A 220 15.18 11.15 -31.17
N SER A 221 15.23 11.94 -30.11
CA SER A 221 14.84 11.53 -28.78
C SER A 221 13.32 11.54 -28.74
N LYS A 222 12.73 10.64 -27.94
CA LYS A 222 11.29 10.58 -27.64
C LYS A 222 10.85 11.81 -26.82
N LYS A 223 11.26 12.99 -27.24
CA LYS A 223 10.99 14.27 -26.58
C LYS A 223 9.63 14.76 -27.04
N ILE A 224 8.91 15.32 -26.08
CA ILE A 224 7.63 16.00 -26.23
C ILE A 224 7.66 16.93 -27.46
N ASP A 225 6.59 16.94 -28.24
CA ASP A 225 6.50 17.62 -29.55
C ASP A 225 6.50 19.17 -29.46
N PHE A 226 6.65 19.73 -28.26
CA PHE A 226 6.66 21.16 -27.99
C PHE A 226 7.69 21.53 -26.92
N GLN A 227 8.07 22.81 -26.92
CA GLN A 227 9.04 23.37 -25.97
C GLN A 227 8.33 23.96 -24.76
N TRP A 228 8.95 23.82 -23.59
CA TRP A 228 8.53 24.42 -22.33
C TRP A 228 9.62 25.35 -21.79
N VAL A 229 9.19 26.39 -21.08
CA VAL A 229 10.08 27.28 -20.35
C VAL A 229 10.01 26.91 -18.87
N GLN A 230 11.18 26.80 -18.24
CA GLN A 230 11.28 26.58 -16.81
C GLN A 230 10.63 27.75 -16.06
N GLY A 231 9.68 27.45 -15.17
CA GLY A 231 8.99 28.45 -14.35
C GLY A 231 7.67 28.95 -14.95
N ASP A 232 7.34 28.60 -16.19
CA ASP A 232 6.04 28.91 -16.77
C ASP A 232 4.97 27.88 -16.37
N VAL A 233 3.71 28.33 -16.41
CA VAL A 233 2.55 27.46 -16.17
C VAL A 233 2.48 26.40 -17.26
N CYS A 234 2.28 25.16 -16.85
CA CYS A 234 2.06 24.04 -17.75
C CYS A 234 0.72 23.39 -17.48
N GLU A 235 0.13 22.82 -18.53
CA GLU A 235 -1.11 22.08 -18.41
C GLU A 235 -0.83 20.59 -18.59
N VAL A 236 -1.41 19.78 -17.70
CA VAL A 236 -1.27 18.34 -17.71
C VAL A 236 -2.66 17.73 -17.74
N GLN A 237 -2.90 16.87 -18.72
CA GLN A 237 -4.09 16.04 -18.77
C GLN A 237 -3.81 14.71 -18.09
N LEU A 238 -4.62 14.36 -17.10
CA LEU A 238 -4.58 13.10 -16.39
C LEU A 238 -5.83 12.29 -16.70
N MET A 239 -5.66 11.10 -17.26
CA MET A 239 -6.76 10.14 -17.40
C MET A 239 -6.69 9.14 -16.26
N VAL A 240 -7.73 9.09 -15.44
CA VAL A 240 -7.85 8.17 -14.31
C VAL A 240 -9.00 7.19 -14.52
N TYR A 241 -8.87 6.01 -13.91
CA TYR A 241 -9.88 4.96 -13.89
C TYR A 241 -10.18 4.58 -12.43
N ASN A 242 -11.46 4.55 -12.10
CA ASN A 242 -11.93 4.10 -10.79
C ASN A 242 -12.18 2.58 -10.81
N PRO A 243 -11.39 1.76 -10.07
CA PRO A 243 -11.60 0.31 -9.99
C PRO A 243 -12.66 -0.12 -8.95
N MET A 244 -13.29 0.84 -8.27
CA MET A 244 -14.33 0.60 -7.27
C MET A 244 -15.72 0.50 -7.93
N PRO A 245 -16.63 -0.32 -7.40
CA PRO A 245 -17.98 -0.52 -7.94
C PRO A 245 -18.98 0.57 -7.50
N PHE A 246 -18.47 1.75 -7.16
CA PHE A 246 -19.21 2.93 -6.73
C PHE A 246 -18.42 4.19 -7.08
N GLU A 247 -19.10 5.33 -7.11
CA GLU A 247 -18.50 6.61 -7.45
C GLU A 247 -17.53 7.08 -6.35
N LEU A 248 -16.28 7.34 -6.72
CA LEU A 248 -15.31 7.98 -5.84
C LEU A 248 -15.47 9.50 -5.95
N ARG A 249 -15.90 10.14 -4.86
CA ARG A 249 -15.92 11.60 -4.77
C ARG A 249 -14.51 12.12 -4.62
N VAL A 250 -14.12 13.02 -5.51
CA VAL A 250 -12.84 13.73 -5.43
C VAL A 250 -13.13 15.12 -4.87
N GLU A 251 -12.71 15.36 -3.64
CA GLU A 251 -12.78 16.66 -3.00
C GLU A 251 -11.34 17.21 -2.88
N ASN A 252 -11.13 18.46 -3.29
CA ASN A 252 -9.82 19.17 -3.28
C ASN A 252 -8.72 18.53 -4.16
N MET A 253 -8.75 18.81 -5.48
CA MET A 253 -7.63 18.56 -6.40
C MET A 253 -6.60 19.69 -6.38
#